data_AF-A0A970ZMS9-F1
#
_entry.id   AF-A0A970ZMS9-F1
#
_cell.length_a   1.000
_cell.length_b   1.000
_cell.length_c   1.000
_cell.angle_alpha   90.00
_cell.angle_beta   90.00
_cell.angle_gamma   90.00
#
_symmetry.space_group_name_H-M   'P 1'
#
loop_
_entity.id
_entity.type
_entity.pdbx_description
1 polymer ?
#
loop_
_entity_poly.entity_id
_entity_poly.type
_entity_poly.pdbx_seq_one_letter_code
_entity_poly.pdbx_strand_id
1 'polypeptide(L)'
;YSIPIVDISGESHRQTIVDREAGQYLGHPTTVLLEDDKTLLTVYPKGHGRGAIVYKRSDDAGLTWSDRLPTPESWRTSLEVPTLHRVVDAAGKKRLILFSGLYPIRMAVSEDDGTSWSELEPIGDFGGVVTMASVLALETPGHYLAFFHDDGRFLRGGEVEKYRVKSPHDPDYSSSTALPWRFWVYTCLSKDGGLTWSVPAPHRDVARRQSLRTGGAAFPRRQTDRGAATGKQP
;
A
#
# COMPACT_ATOMS: atom_id res chain seq x y z
N TYR A 1 -32.29 18.64 -9.04
CA TYR A 1 -32.11 17.18 -8.96
C TYR A 1 -31.65 16.88 -7.54
N SER A 2 -32.30 15.97 -6.80
CA SER A 2 -31.87 15.53 -5.48
C SER A 2 -31.38 14.08 -5.58
N ILE A 3 -30.14 13.82 -5.16
CA ILE A 3 -29.62 12.46 -5.04
C ILE A 3 -30.27 11.84 -3.80
N PRO A 4 -30.94 10.67 -3.91
CA PRO A 4 -31.48 9.98 -2.74
C PRO A 4 -30.38 9.64 -1.75
N ILE A 5 -30.62 9.87 -0.46
CA ILE A 5 -29.72 9.50 0.64
C ILE A 5 -30.37 8.33 1.38
N VAL A 6 -29.60 7.25 1.57
CA VAL A 6 -30.00 6.09 2.39
C VAL A 6 -29.02 5.99 3.55
N ASP A 7 -29.53 6.00 4.79
CA ASP A 7 -28.74 5.77 6.00
C ASP A 7 -28.86 4.31 6.44
N ILE A 8 -27.78 3.56 6.30
CA ILE A 8 -27.69 2.15 6.66
C ILE A 8 -27.13 1.92 8.07
N SER A 9 -26.79 2.97 8.81
CA SER A 9 -26.14 2.84 10.12
C SER A 9 -27.02 2.14 11.17
N GLY A 10 -28.34 2.32 11.08
CA GLY A 10 -29.33 1.66 11.94
C GLY A 10 -29.71 0.23 11.51
N GLU A 11 -29.28 -0.21 10.33
CA GLU A 11 -29.63 -1.52 9.78
C GLU A 11 -28.75 -2.63 10.37
N SER A 12 -28.91 -2.90 11.67
CA SER A 12 -28.14 -3.90 12.43
C SER A 12 -28.18 -5.31 11.82
N HIS A 13 -29.25 -5.67 11.10
CA HIS A 13 -29.36 -6.94 10.38
C HIS A 13 -28.34 -7.12 9.24
N ARG A 14 -27.67 -6.03 8.80
CA ARG A 14 -26.59 -6.07 7.81
C ARG A 14 -25.19 -6.08 8.43
N GLN A 15 -25.11 -5.95 9.75
CA GLN A 15 -23.85 -5.80 10.46
C GLN A 15 -23.43 -7.16 11.02
N THR A 16 -22.25 -7.62 10.61
CA THR A 16 -21.62 -8.82 11.18
C THR A 16 -20.37 -8.41 11.95
N ILE A 17 -20.17 -9.03 13.12
CA ILE A 17 -18.96 -8.88 13.91
C ILE A 17 -17.90 -9.83 13.35
N VAL A 18 -16.80 -9.28 12.86
CA VAL A 18 -15.65 -10.05 12.35
C VAL A 18 -14.86 -10.67 13.50
N ASP A 19 -14.49 -9.88 14.51
CA ASP A 19 -13.77 -10.34 15.69
C ASP A 19 -14.05 -9.41 16.87
N ARG A 20 -13.91 -9.94 18.09
CA ARG A 20 -14.06 -9.18 19.34
C ARG A 20 -13.21 -9.80 20.45
N GLU A 21 -12.43 -8.95 21.11
CA GLU A 21 -11.67 -9.32 22.29
C GLU A 21 -11.83 -8.23 23.35
N ALA A 22 -12.23 -8.63 24.56
CA ALA A 22 -12.49 -7.68 25.64
C ALA A 22 -11.23 -6.90 26.02
N GLY A 23 -11.33 -5.58 26.11
CA GLY A 23 -10.21 -4.70 26.45
C GLY A 23 -9.17 -4.50 25.34
N GLN A 24 -9.38 -5.08 24.15
CA GLN A 24 -8.45 -4.99 23.04
C GLN A 24 -9.08 -4.21 21.88
N TYR A 25 -8.35 -3.22 21.37
CA TYR A 25 -8.71 -2.56 20.12
C TYR A 25 -8.33 -3.47 18.94
N LEU A 26 -9.34 -3.83 18.14
CA LEU A 26 -9.20 -4.55 16.87
C LEU A 26 -9.81 -3.65 15.80
N GLY A 27 -9.00 -3.23 14.84
CA GLY A 27 -9.38 -2.32 13.77
C GLY A 27 -8.42 -2.40 12.61
N HIS A 28 -8.54 -1.50 11.64
CA HIS A 28 -7.72 -1.50 10.42
C HIS A 28 -7.74 -2.83 9.64
N PRO A 29 -8.93 -3.42 9.38
CA PRO A 29 -9.00 -4.63 8.57
C PRO A 29 -8.75 -4.31 7.10
N THR A 30 -8.01 -5.20 6.45
CA THR A 30 -7.87 -5.24 5.00
C THR A 30 -8.46 -6.54 4.50
N THR A 31 -9.29 -6.47 3.46
CA THR A 31 -10.06 -7.62 2.96
C THR A 31 -9.82 -7.87 1.49
N VAL A 32 -9.86 -9.14 1.07
CA VAL A 32 -9.92 -9.54 -0.33
C VAL A 32 -11.04 -10.56 -0.55
N LEU A 33 -11.74 -10.43 -1.69
CA LEU A 33 -12.71 -11.40 -2.19
C LEU A 33 -12.01 -12.34 -3.18
N LEU A 34 -12.21 -13.65 -2.99
CA LEU A 34 -11.69 -14.68 -3.89
C LEU A 34 -12.60 -14.85 -5.12
N GLU A 35 -12.16 -15.65 -6.11
CA GLU A 35 -12.84 -15.78 -7.41
C GLU A 35 -14.15 -16.55 -7.38
N ASP A 36 -14.44 -17.22 -6.27
CA ASP A 36 -15.73 -17.85 -6.06
C ASP A 36 -16.85 -16.83 -5.75
N ASP A 37 -16.52 -15.54 -5.74
CA ASP A 37 -17.39 -14.41 -5.42
C ASP A 37 -18.08 -14.56 -4.04
N LYS A 38 -17.45 -15.32 -3.14
CA LYS A 38 -18.06 -15.71 -1.86
C LYS A 38 -17.07 -15.72 -0.71
N THR A 39 -15.86 -16.23 -0.94
CA THR A 39 -14.87 -16.35 0.11
C THR A 39 -14.17 -15.01 0.34
N LEU A 40 -14.25 -14.51 1.57
CA LEU A 40 -13.54 -13.32 2.02
C LEU A 40 -12.40 -13.71 2.96
N LEU A 41 -11.25 -13.09 2.74
CA LEU A 41 -10.10 -13.16 3.63
C LEU A 41 -9.89 -11.79 4.27
N THR A 42 -9.59 -11.75 5.57
CA THR A 42 -9.32 -10.50 6.28
C THR A 42 -8.11 -10.62 7.18
N VAL A 43 -7.28 -9.58 7.17
CA VAL A 43 -6.14 -9.43 8.07
C VAL A 43 -6.20 -8.08 8.77
N TYR A 44 -5.78 -8.06 10.04
CA TYR A 44 -5.74 -6.84 10.85
C TYR A 44 -4.70 -6.98 11.96
N PRO A 45 -4.14 -5.87 12.47
CA PRO A 45 -3.24 -5.94 13.60
C PRO A 45 -4.03 -6.11 14.90
N LYS A 46 -3.46 -6.85 15.86
CA LYS A 46 -3.97 -6.94 17.24
C LYS A 46 -3.64 -5.67 18.03
N GLY A 47 -4.07 -4.50 17.54
CA GLY A 47 -3.79 -3.18 18.11
C GLY A 47 -4.12 -2.04 17.16
N HIS A 48 -3.88 -0.79 17.59
CA HIS A 48 -4.13 0.38 16.77
C HIS A 48 -2.96 0.69 15.84
N GLY A 49 -2.90 0.00 14.71
CA GLY A 49 -1.82 0.17 13.72
C GLY A 49 -0.46 -0.32 14.22
N ARG A 50 -0.46 -1.35 15.07
CA ARG A 50 0.72 -2.12 15.51
C ARG A 50 0.28 -3.46 16.11
N GLY A 51 1.20 -4.41 16.17
CA GLY A 51 1.02 -5.68 16.87
C GLY A 51 0.87 -6.85 15.91
N ALA A 52 0.76 -8.05 16.49
CA ALA A 52 0.66 -9.30 15.74
C ALA A 52 -0.49 -9.24 14.72
N ILE A 53 -0.22 -9.69 13.50
CA ILE A 53 -1.26 -9.81 12.48
C ILE A 53 -2.16 -10.99 12.82
N VAL A 54 -3.47 -10.72 12.80
CA VAL A 54 -4.53 -11.71 12.95
C VAL A 54 -5.14 -11.96 11.58
N TYR A 55 -5.48 -13.23 11.32
CA TYR A 55 -6.06 -13.68 10.06
C TYR A 55 -7.39 -14.39 10.32
N LYS A 56 -8.43 -14.03 9.54
CA LYS A 56 -9.74 -14.69 9.56
C LYS A 56 -10.28 -14.86 8.14
N ARG A 57 -11.24 -15.78 8.02
CA ARG A 57 -11.90 -16.12 6.75
C ARG A 57 -13.41 -16.16 6.93
N SER A 58 -14.12 -15.90 5.84
CA SER A 58 -15.56 -16.07 5.70
C SER A 58 -15.81 -16.84 4.40
N ASP A 59 -16.64 -17.89 4.44
CA ASP A 59 -17.01 -18.71 3.28
C ASP A 59 -18.43 -18.39 2.75
N ASP A 60 -19.04 -17.32 3.24
CA ASP A 60 -20.42 -16.93 2.99
C ASP A 60 -20.61 -15.42 2.73
N ALA A 61 -19.65 -14.81 2.01
CA ALA A 61 -19.67 -13.40 1.61
C ALA A 61 -19.74 -12.41 2.79
N GLY A 62 -19.21 -12.81 3.96
CA GLY A 62 -19.04 -11.97 5.13
C GLY A 62 -20.19 -12.06 6.14
N LEU A 63 -21.11 -13.01 5.96
CA LEU A 63 -22.23 -13.23 6.87
C LEU A 63 -21.75 -13.85 8.18
N THR A 64 -20.82 -14.81 8.12
CA THR A 64 -20.17 -15.42 9.28
C THR A 64 -18.65 -15.45 9.11
N TRP A 65 -17.91 -15.53 10.21
CA TRP A 65 -16.45 -15.55 10.21
C TRP A 65 -15.93 -16.72 11.03
N SER A 66 -14.82 -17.31 10.58
CA SER A 66 -14.10 -18.37 11.27
C SER A 66 -13.62 -17.95 12.66
N ASP A 67 -13.00 -18.85 13.41
CA ASP A 67 -12.07 -18.43 14.47
C ASP A 67 -10.81 -17.78 13.87
N ARG A 68 -9.92 -17.25 14.72
CA ARG A 68 -8.60 -16.78 14.27
C ARG A 68 -7.82 -17.95 13.70
N LEU A 69 -7.35 -17.80 12.47
CA LEU A 69 -6.58 -18.81 11.77
C LEU A 69 -5.10 -18.75 12.20
N PRO A 70 -4.37 -19.89 12.13
CA PRO A 70 -2.95 -19.90 12.40
C PRO A 70 -2.20 -19.01 11.41
N THR A 71 -1.18 -18.32 11.90
CA THR A 71 -0.30 -17.46 11.10
C THR A 71 1.16 -17.82 11.33
N PRO A 72 2.05 -17.57 10.35
CA PRO A 72 3.49 -17.75 10.52
C PRO A 72 4.04 -16.93 11.70
N GLU A 73 5.10 -17.41 12.36
CA GLU A 73 5.57 -16.82 13.63
C GLU A 73 6.04 -15.37 13.44
N SER A 74 6.67 -15.05 12.30
CA SER A 74 7.15 -13.69 12.02
C SER A 74 6.03 -12.64 11.99
N TRP A 75 4.78 -13.03 11.74
CA TRP A 75 3.62 -12.13 11.71
C TRP A 75 3.37 -11.46 13.07
N ARG A 76 3.82 -12.10 14.17
CA ARG A 76 3.77 -11.53 15.52
C ARG A 76 4.61 -10.27 15.68
N THR A 77 5.63 -10.11 14.84
CA THR A 77 6.56 -8.98 14.88
C THR A 77 6.12 -7.82 13.98
N SER A 78 4.92 -7.86 13.42
CA SER A 78 4.38 -6.72 12.67
C SER A 78 4.19 -5.50 13.57
N LEU A 79 4.52 -4.34 13.02
CA LEU A 79 4.53 -3.07 13.74
C LEU A 79 3.54 -2.05 13.15
N GLU A 80 2.73 -2.47 12.18
CA GLU A 80 1.93 -1.58 11.33
C GLU A 80 0.63 -2.25 10.88
N VAL A 81 -0.24 -1.49 10.20
CA VAL A 81 -1.43 -2.04 9.56
C VAL A 81 -1.02 -2.95 8.38
N PRO A 82 -1.49 -4.20 8.32
CA PRO A 82 -1.23 -5.07 7.19
C PRO A 82 -2.14 -4.69 6.01
N THR A 83 -1.59 -4.72 4.79
CA THR A 83 -2.37 -4.60 3.54
C THR A 83 -2.39 -5.92 2.81
N LEU A 84 -3.48 -6.23 2.11
CA LEU A 84 -3.74 -7.53 1.50
C LEU A 84 -4.24 -7.36 0.07
N HIS A 85 -3.57 -8.04 -0.86
CA HIS A 85 -3.82 -7.89 -2.29
C HIS A 85 -3.81 -9.23 -3.01
N ARG A 86 -4.55 -9.30 -4.10
CA ARG A 86 -4.56 -10.44 -5.01
C ARG A 86 -3.83 -10.07 -6.30
N VAL A 87 -2.92 -10.92 -6.73
CA VAL A 87 -2.07 -10.72 -7.92
C VAL A 87 -2.01 -11.99 -8.76
N VAL A 88 -1.67 -11.83 -10.04
CA VAL A 88 -1.58 -12.88 -11.04
C VAL A 88 -0.33 -12.61 -11.88
N ASP A 89 0.56 -13.59 -12.01
CA ASP A 89 1.74 -13.42 -12.86
C ASP A 89 1.42 -13.59 -14.36
N ALA A 90 2.44 -13.39 -15.19
CA ALA A 90 2.33 -13.52 -16.64
C ALA A 90 1.97 -14.95 -17.10
N ALA A 91 2.22 -15.97 -16.28
CA ALA A 91 1.85 -17.36 -16.54
C ALA A 91 0.45 -17.71 -16.01
N GLY A 92 -0.26 -16.76 -15.39
CA GLY A 92 -1.59 -16.98 -14.82
C GLY A 92 -1.58 -17.54 -13.40
N LYS A 93 -0.42 -17.66 -12.74
CA LYS A 93 -0.35 -18.13 -11.36
C LYS A 93 -0.86 -17.05 -10.41
N LYS A 94 -1.89 -17.39 -9.65
CA LYS A 94 -2.57 -16.53 -8.68
C LYS A 94 -1.86 -16.56 -7.35
N ARG A 95 -1.79 -15.41 -6.69
CA ARG A 95 -1.21 -15.25 -5.36
C ARG A 95 -2.00 -14.24 -4.54
N LEU A 96 -1.91 -14.39 -3.24
CA LEU A 96 -2.22 -13.34 -2.29
C LEU A 96 -0.91 -12.79 -1.73
N ILE A 97 -0.84 -11.47 -1.63
CA ILE A 97 0.30 -10.74 -1.11
C ILE A 97 -0.16 -9.96 0.11
N LEU A 98 0.50 -10.19 1.23
CA LEU A 98 0.35 -9.40 2.44
C LEU A 98 1.59 -8.54 2.63
N PHE A 99 1.40 -7.26 2.97
CA PHE A 99 2.51 -6.40 3.41
C PHE A 99 2.35 -6.02 4.88
N SER A 100 3.48 -5.91 5.58
CA SER A 100 3.61 -5.26 6.88
C SER A 100 4.53 -4.06 6.73
N GLY A 101 4.04 -2.87 7.06
CA GLY A 101 4.81 -1.63 6.96
C GLY A 101 5.80 -1.39 8.09
N LEU A 102 6.17 -0.12 8.24
CA LEU A 102 7.40 0.39 8.86
C LEU A 102 8.67 -0.09 8.15
N TYR A 103 9.81 -0.01 8.84
CA TYR A 103 11.10 -0.33 8.28
C TYR A 103 11.64 -1.69 8.78
N PRO A 104 12.08 -2.58 7.87
CA PRO A 104 11.77 -2.57 6.43
C PRO A 104 10.30 -2.95 6.18
N ILE A 105 9.78 -2.59 5.01
CA ILE A 105 8.54 -3.19 4.51
C ILE A 105 8.81 -4.68 4.34
N ARG A 106 7.92 -5.51 4.89
CA ARG A 106 7.99 -6.96 4.76
C ARG A 106 6.76 -7.49 4.05
N MET A 107 6.92 -8.65 3.41
CA MET A 107 5.88 -9.29 2.62
C MET A 107 5.76 -10.77 2.95
N ALA A 108 4.53 -11.27 2.97
CA ALA A 108 4.21 -12.68 3.01
C ALA A 108 3.33 -13.04 1.79
N VAL A 109 3.45 -14.28 1.33
CA VAL A 109 2.78 -14.77 0.11
C VAL A 109 1.99 -16.02 0.42
N SER A 110 0.81 -16.12 -0.18
CA SER A 110 0.05 -17.36 -0.29
C SER A 110 -0.20 -17.65 -1.77
N GLU A 111 -0.02 -18.91 -2.17
CA GLU A 111 -0.29 -19.40 -3.53
C GLU A 111 -1.44 -20.44 -3.56
N ASP A 112 -2.13 -20.61 -2.43
CA ASP A 112 -3.20 -21.58 -2.19
C ASP A 112 -4.44 -20.92 -1.58
N ASP A 113 -4.74 -19.70 -2.05
CA ASP A 113 -5.91 -18.90 -1.67
C ASP A 113 -6.05 -18.69 -0.15
N GLY A 114 -4.91 -18.49 0.51
CA GLY A 114 -4.82 -18.15 1.93
C GLY A 114 -4.82 -19.35 2.87
N THR A 115 -4.79 -20.57 2.34
CA THR A 115 -4.75 -21.79 3.16
C THR A 115 -3.43 -21.89 3.93
N SER A 116 -2.32 -21.51 3.30
CA SER A 116 -1.00 -21.40 3.92
C SER A 116 -0.30 -20.11 3.49
N TRP A 117 0.63 -19.65 4.33
CA TRP A 117 1.35 -18.39 4.15
C TRP A 117 2.84 -18.56 4.42
N SER A 118 3.67 -17.83 3.67
CA SER A 118 5.09 -17.68 3.97
C SER A 118 5.31 -16.78 5.19
N GLU A 119 6.51 -16.85 5.77
CA GLU A 119 7.01 -15.84 6.71
C GLU A 119 7.06 -14.44 6.05
N LEU A 120 7.05 -13.40 6.89
CA LEU A 120 7.28 -12.01 6.51
C LEU A 120 8.76 -11.77 6.21
N GLU A 121 9.08 -11.55 4.95
CA GLU A 121 10.44 -11.25 4.49
C GLU A 121 10.57 -9.82 3.97
N PRO A 122 11.71 -9.12 4.19
CA PRO A 122 11.92 -7.79 3.64
C PRO A 122 11.83 -7.76 2.12
N ILE A 123 11.13 -6.77 1.56
CA ILE A 123 11.07 -6.55 0.10
C ILE A 123 12.14 -5.59 -0.42
N GLY A 124 13.01 -5.13 0.47
CA GLY A 124 14.10 -4.22 0.20
C GLY A 124 14.47 -3.39 1.42
N ASP A 125 15.45 -2.51 1.24
CA ASP A 125 15.99 -1.63 2.28
C ASP A 125 15.24 -0.29 2.31
N PHE A 126 13.92 -0.36 2.54
CA PHE A 126 13.02 0.80 2.61
C PHE A 126 11.81 0.49 3.49
N GLY A 127 11.18 1.54 4.01
CA GLY A 127 9.98 1.44 4.86
C GLY A 127 8.85 2.36 4.39
N GLY A 128 7.79 2.44 5.20
CA GLY A 128 6.67 3.35 4.97
C GLY A 128 5.54 3.12 5.97
N VAL A 129 4.47 3.90 5.85
CA VAL A 129 3.26 3.78 6.68
C VAL A 129 2.08 3.43 5.79
N VAL A 130 1.21 2.53 6.28
CA VAL A 130 0.13 1.90 5.50
C VAL A 130 0.66 1.46 4.14
N THR A 131 1.66 0.60 4.17
CA THR A 131 2.49 0.32 2.99
C THR A 131 1.74 -0.45 1.92
N MET A 132 2.05 -0.12 0.67
CA MET A 132 1.38 -0.66 -0.53
C MET A 132 -0.15 -0.62 -0.47
N ALA A 133 -0.75 0.38 0.20
CA ALA A 133 -2.20 0.51 0.40
C ALA A 133 -3.07 0.37 -0.87
N SER A 134 -2.50 0.63 -2.04
CA SER A 134 -3.12 0.33 -3.32
C SER A 134 -2.13 -0.39 -4.22
N VAL A 135 -2.57 -1.50 -4.83
CA VAL A 135 -1.82 -2.27 -5.81
C VAL A 135 -2.68 -2.40 -7.06
N LEU A 136 -2.17 -1.87 -8.18
CA LEU A 136 -2.88 -1.84 -9.46
C LEU A 136 -2.17 -2.73 -10.47
N ALA A 137 -2.92 -3.60 -11.14
CA ALA A 137 -2.43 -4.32 -12.31
C ALA A 137 -2.14 -3.32 -13.45
N LEU A 138 -1.04 -3.53 -14.16
CA LEU A 138 -0.68 -2.76 -15.35
C LEU A 138 -1.07 -3.52 -16.62
N GLU A 139 -1.00 -2.85 -17.77
CA GLU A 139 -1.33 -3.43 -19.07
C GLU A 139 -0.50 -4.68 -19.40
N THR A 140 0.76 -4.72 -18.95
CA THR A 140 1.60 -5.90 -19.11
C THR A 140 1.23 -6.96 -18.05
N PRO A 141 0.84 -8.18 -18.46
CA PRO A 141 0.50 -9.25 -17.51
C PRO A 141 1.62 -9.50 -16.49
N GLY A 142 1.24 -9.69 -15.22
CA GLY A 142 2.19 -9.87 -14.12
C GLY A 142 2.89 -8.61 -13.64
N HIS A 143 2.64 -7.44 -14.24
CA HIS A 143 3.21 -6.17 -13.78
C HIS A 143 2.21 -5.41 -12.90
N TYR A 144 2.72 -4.86 -11.80
CA TYR A 144 1.92 -4.15 -10.80
C TYR A 144 2.57 -2.84 -10.38
N LEU A 145 1.75 -1.84 -10.12
CA LEU A 145 2.15 -0.58 -9.52
C LEU A 145 1.50 -0.45 -8.14
N ALA A 146 2.31 -0.35 -7.11
CA ALA A 146 1.84 -0.11 -5.75
C ALA A 146 2.04 1.34 -5.35
N PHE A 147 1.13 1.88 -4.52
CA PHE A 147 1.17 3.21 -3.96
C PHE A 147 1.12 3.15 -2.45
N PHE A 148 1.89 4.01 -1.81
CA PHE A 148 1.85 4.20 -0.35
C PHE A 148 2.36 5.58 0.03
N HIS A 149 2.24 5.92 1.30
CA HIS A 149 2.73 7.20 1.80
C HIS A 149 3.73 7.04 2.93
N ASP A 150 4.52 8.09 3.13
CA ASP A 150 5.33 8.26 4.32
C ASP A 150 5.45 9.76 4.61
N ASP A 151 5.58 10.13 5.88
CA ASP A 151 5.84 11.50 6.31
C ASP A 151 7.34 11.82 6.40
N GLY A 152 8.18 10.87 6.00
CA GLY A 152 9.64 10.97 5.98
C GLY A 152 10.30 10.32 7.20
N ARG A 153 9.51 9.73 8.11
CA ARG A 153 10.03 8.98 9.27
C ARG A 153 10.53 7.60 8.88
N PHE A 154 9.86 6.88 7.98
CA PHE A 154 10.04 5.43 7.86
C PHE A 154 10.66 4.97 6.54
N LEU A 155 10.76 5.83 5.53
CA LEU A 155 11.28 5.44 4.21
C LEU A 155 12.71 4.92 4.26
N ARG A 156 13.55 5.52 5.11
CA ARG A 156 14.95 5.14 5.33
C ARG A 156 15.12 4.83 6.82
N GLY A 157 15.26 3.55 7.15
CA GLY A 157 15.66 3.10 8.47
C GLY A 157 17.17 3.10 8.52
N GLY A 158 17.73 3.92 9.40
CA GLY A 158 19.17 3.92 9.62
C GLY A 158 19.65 2.58 10.18
N GLU A 159 20.94 2.29 10.01
CA GLU A 159 21.58 1.09 10.57
C GLU A 159 21.70 1.12 12.10
N VAL A 160 21.46 2.28 12.73
CA VAL A 160 21.62 2.46 14.17
C VAL A 160 20.35 2.02 14.90
N GLU A 161 20.47 0.96 15.70
CA GLU A 161 19.36 0.32 16.42
C GLU A 161 18.52 1.26 17.30
N LYS A 162 19.13 2.25 17.96
CA LYS A 162 18.39 3.24 18.78
C LYS A 162 17.46 4.14 17.95
N TYR A 163 17.68 4.21 16.63
CA TYR A 163 16.84 4.92 15.67
C TYR A 163 15.95 3.95 14.87
N ARG A 164 15.84 2.68 15.28
CA ARG A 164 14.82 1.76 14.75
C ARG A 164 13.52 1.96 15.50
N VAL A 165 12.46 2.05 14.72
CA VAL A 165 11.12 2.39 15.20
C VAL A 165 10.47 1.19 15.85
N LYS A 166 9.93 1.39 17.06
CA LYS A 166 9.14 0.37 17.75
C LYS A 166 7.65 0.46 17.44
N SER A 167 7.15 1.66 17.10
CA SER A 167 5.75 1.91 16.77
C SER A 167 5.61 3.20 15.93
N PRO A 168 4.61 3.32 15.03
CA PRO A 168 4.31 4.59 14.35
C PRO A 168 3.91 5.72 15.31
N HIS A 169 3.50 5.35 16.53
CA HIS A 169 3.07 6.27 17.60
C HIS A 169 4.18 6.58 18.62
N ASP A 170 5.43 6.14 18.35
CA ASP A 170 6.55 6.44 19.24
C ASP A 170 6.84 7.97 19.22
N PRO A 171 6.67 8.68 20.34
CA PRO A 171 6.84 10.14 20.37
C PRO A 171 8.32 10.55 20.26
N ASP A 172 9.24 9.64 20.60
CA ASP A 172 10.68 9.91 20.62
C ASP A 172 11.33 9.64 19.26
N TYR A 173 10.55 9.14 18.28
CA TYR A 173 11.03 8.87 16.94
C TYR A 173 10.70 9.98 15.95
N SER A 174 11.76 10.64 15.46
CA SER A 174 11.68 11.61 14.37
C SER A 174 12.90 11.48 13.44
N SER A 175 12.71 11.89 12.20
CA SER A 175 13.75 11.96 11.16
C SER A 175 13.94 13.43 10.78
N SER A 176 15.14 13.84 10.33
CA SER A 176 15.34 15.18 9.78
C SER A 176 14.49 15.46 8.54
N THR A 177 13.96 14.41 7.91
CA THR A 177 13.03 14.51 6.78
C THR A 177 11.56 14.46 7.20
N ALA A 178 11.25 14.20 8.47
CA ALA A 178 9.90 14.14 9.00
C ALA A 178 9.30 15.55 9.11
N LEU A 179 8.13 15.75 8.52
CA LEU A 179 7.39 17.01 8.60
C LEU A 179 5.93 16.74 9.01
N PRO A 180 5.42 17.29 10.15
CA PRO A 180 4.13 16.92 10.73
C PRO A 180 2.90 17.08 9.81
N TRP A 181 3.03 17.88 8.75
CA TRP A 181 1.93 18.28 7.86
C TRP A 181 2.14 17.80 6.43
N ARG A 182 3.10 16.91 6.19
CA ARG A 182 3.51 16.54 4.85
C ARG A 182 3.65 15.04 4.73
N PHE A 183 2.84 14.47 3.85
CA PHE A 183 3.00 13.12 3.35
C PHE A 183 3.51 13.16 1.91
N TRP A 184 4.39 12.22 1.59
CA TRP A 184 4.84 11.94 0.25
C TRP A 184 4.18 10.66 -0.22
N VAL A 185 3.67 10.66 -1.45
CA VAL A 185 3.18 9.44 -2.10
C VAL A 185 4.31 8.84 -2.91
N TYR A 186 4.62 7.60 -2.61
CA TYR A 186 5.61 6.78 -3.30
C TYR A 186 4.95 5.72 -4.15
N THR A 187 5.66 5.30 -5.19
CA THR A 187 5.30 4.18 -6.04
C THR A 187 6.38 3.11 -6.06
N CYS A 188 5.97 1.84 -6.05
CA CYS A 188 6.84 0.69 -6.31
C CYS A 188 6.31 -0.12 -7.48
N LEU A 189 7.20 -0.65 -8.32
CA LEU A 189 6.86 -1.48 -9.47
C LEU A 189 7.24 -2.93 -9.20
N SER A 190 6.33 -3.84 -9.50
CA SER A 190 6.61 -5.27 -9.60
C SER A 190 6.45 -5.72 -11.06
N LYS A 191 7.26 -6.70 -11.49
CA LYS A 191 7.28 -7.23 -12.86
C LYS A 191 7.18 -8.76 -12.92
N ASP A 192 6.95 -9.40 -11.78
CA ASP A 192 7.03 -10.85 -11.60
C ASP A 192 5.82 -11.40 -10.85
N GLY A 193 4.66 -10.74 -10.99
CA GLY A 193 3.45 -11.15 -10.32
C GLY A 193 3.46 -10.86 -8.81
N GLY A 194 4.13 -9.79 -8.39
CA GLY A 194 4.08 -9.31 -7.00
C GLY A 194 5.14 -9.90 -6.06
N LEU A 195 6.10 -10.68 -6.57
CA LEU A 195 7.12 -11.34 -5.74
C LEU A 195 8.31 -10.41 -5.42
N THR A 196 8.64 -9.48 -6.31
CA THR A 196 9.66 -8.45 -6.07
C THR A 196 9.13 -7.06 -6.36
N TRP A 197 9.69 -6.08 -5.65
CA TRP A 197 9.25 -4.69 -5.71
C TRP A 197 10.45 -3.76 -5.86
N SER A 198 10.35 -2.79 -6.77
CA SER A 198 11.38 -1.77 -6.96
C SER A 198 11.50 -0.88 -5.72
N VAL A 199 12.67 -0.27 -5.54
CA VAL A 199 12.82 0.83 -4.56
C VAL A 199 11.77 1.92 -4.77
N PRO A 200 11.22 2.52 -3.70
CA PRO A 200 10.18 3.54 -3.81
C PRO A 200 10.67 4.78 -4.56
N ALA A 201 9.84 5.28 -5.48
CA ALA A 201 10.04 6.56 -6.15
C ALA A 201 8.89 7.52 -5.82
N PRO A 202 9.14 8.81 -5.54
CA PRO A 202 8.07 9.79 -5.41
C PRO A 202 7.21 9.81 -6.68
N HIS A 203 5.88 9.73 -6.53
CA HIS A 203 4.96 9.62 -7.67
C HIS A 203 5.16 10.75 -8.72
N ARG A 204 5.46 11.97 -8.26
CA ARG A 204 5.68 13.13 -9.13
C ARG A 204 6.96 13.06 -9.99
N ASP A 205 7.89 12.15 -9.70
CA ASP A 205 9.12 11.96 -10.49
C ASP A 205 9.00 10.87 -11.57
N VAL A 206 7.97 10.02 -11.52
CA VAL A 206 7.78 8.94 -12.51
C VAL A 206 7.48 9.50 -13.90
N ALA A 207 6.66 10.56 -13.98
CA ALA A 207 6.36 11.26 -15.24
C ALA A 207 7.61 11.93 -15.84
N ARG A 208 8.55 12.40 -15.01
CA ARG A 208 9.75 13.11 -15.46
C ARG A 208 10.84 12.18 -15.98
N ARG A 209 10.92 10.94 -15.47
CA ARG A 209 11.88 9.93 -15.94
C ARG A 209 11.48 9.28 -17.27
N GLN A 210 10.20 9.21 -17.59
CA GLN A 210 9.75 8.73 -18.91
C GLN A 210 10.07 9.72 -20.03
N SER A 211 9.96 11.04 -19.80
CA SER A 211 10.31 12.05 -20.81
C SER A 211 11.81 12.16 -21.09
N LEU A 212 12.67 11.75 -20.14
CA LEU A 212 14.12 11.74 -20.30
C LEU A 212 14.63 10.52 -21.10
N ARG A 213 13.81 9.47 -21.26
CA ARG A 213 14.14 8.31 -22.12
C ARG A 213 13.70 8.48 -23.57
N THR A 214 12.86 9.47 -23.88
CA THR A 214 12.39 9.79 -25.23
C THR A 214 13.01 11.07 -25.81
N GLY A 215 14.08 11.59 -25.19
CA GLY A 215 14.75 12.81 -25.64
C GLY A 215 15.52 12.64 -26.95
N GLY A 216 14.89 12.96 -28.07
CA GLY A 216 15.53 12.95 -29.39
C GLY A 216 14.79 13.70 -30.49
N ALA A 217 14.34 14.94 -30.24
CA ALA A 217 14.21 15.99 -31.28
C ALA A 217 13.95 17.36 -30.63
N ALA A 218 14.98 18.19 -30.57
CA ALA A 218 14.82 19.61 -30.25
C ALA A 218 14.26 20.34 -31.48
N PHE A 219 13.08 20.94 -31.36
CA PHE A 219 12.59 21.92 -32.34
C PHE A 219 13.22 23.29 -32.10
N PRO A 220 13.70 24.01 -33.13
CA PRO A 220 14.35 25.30 -32.94
C PRO A 220 13.34 26.39 -32.58
N ARG A 221 13.74 27.28 -31.66
CA ARG A 221 12.99 28.49 -31.31
C ARG A 221 12.92 29.41 -32.54
N ARG A 222 11.71 29.79 -32.97
CA ARG A 222 11.53 30.90 -33.91
C ARG A 222 11.83 32.22 -33.19
N GLN A 223 12.83 32.91 -33.70
CA GLN A 223 13.13 34.31 -33.46
C GLN A 223 12.05 35.14 -34.18
N THR A 224 11.30 35.95 -33.44
CA THR A 224 10.40 36.95 -34.03
C THR A 224 11.14 38.29 -34.03
N ASP A 225 11.62 38.68 -35.21
CA ASP A 225 12.03 40.05 -35.50
C ASP A 225 10.81 40.98 -35.41
N ARG A 226 10.90 42.01 -34.56
CA ARG A 226 10.04 43.19 -34.65
C ARG A 226 10.82 44.28 -35.38
N GLY A 227 10.56 44.39 -36.69
CA GLY A 227 10.94 45.55 -37.50
C GLY A 227 10.05 46.76 -37.17
N ALA A 228 10.71 47.91 -37.06
CA ALA A 228 10.11 49.22 -36.81
C ALA A 228 9.29 49.72 -38.01
N ALA A 229 8.22 50.46 -37.73
CA ALA A 229 7.59 51.37 -38.69
C ALA A 229 7.19 52.68 -37.98
N THR A 230 7.62 53.77 -38.59
CA THR A 230 7.57 55.18 -38.20
C THR A 230 6.21 55.83 -38.49
N GLY A 231 5.81 56.82 -37.67
CA GLY A 231 4.74 57.77 -38.01
C GLY A 231 4.64 58.94 -37.02
N LYS A 232 5.05 60.14 -37.46
CA LYS A 232 4.94 61.46 -36.79
C LYS A 232 3.48 61.95 -36.80
N GLN A 233 2.92 62.46 -35.69
CA GLN A 233 2.72 63.89 -35.29
C GLN A 233 1.76 64.72 -36.19
N PRO A 234 1.12 65.81 -35.72
CA PRO A 234 1.45 66.69 -34.58
C PRO A 234 0.66 66.47 -33.28
#